data_AF-A0AAF0LV59-F1
#
_entry.id   AF-A0AAF0LV59-F1
#
_cell.length_a   1.000
_cell.length_b   1.000
_cell.length_c   1.000
_cell.angle_alpha   90.00
_cell.angle_beta   90.00
_cell.angle_gamma   90.00
#
_symmetry.space_group_name_H-M   'P 1'
#
loop_
_entity.id
_entity.type
_entity.pdbx_description
1 polymer ?
#
loop_
_entity_poly.entity_id
_entity_poly.type
_entity_poly.pdbx_seq_one_letter_code
_entity_poly.pdbx_strand_id
1 'polypeptide(L)'
;MAKLLANALWFAHAAAGTEALLLGQALGLAPDALRQLLSDSAGGSSFMERHVGRLLDGDYLEEFPIDRVVEELRTVHSLAADAGTPTPVLSASADLHEQSLERFGPAMGELLGARLLEERAGTTLRRRAQPSGPQD
;
A
#
# COMPACT_ATOMS: atom_id res chain seq x y z
N MET A 1 15.21 6.00 14.57
CA MET A 1 13.92 6.59 14.97
C MET A 1 13.19 7.23 13.79
N ALA A 2 13.62 8.41 13.30
CA ALA A 2 12.90 9.15 12.25
C ALA A 2 12.64 8.34 10.96
N LYS A 3 13.63 7.57 10.50
CA LYS A 3 13.47 6.68 9.33
C LYS A 3 12.39 5.60 9.53
N LEU A 4 12.35 4.97 10.70
CA LEU A 4 11.34 3.94 11.00
C LEU A 4 9.93 4.54 11.02
N LEU A 5 9.77 5.75 11.57
CA LEU A 5 8.49 6.46 11.54
C LEU A 5 8.08 6.84 10.12
N ALA A 6 9.04 7.28 9.28
CA ALA A 6 8.79 7.57 7.87
C ALA A 6 8.33 6.32 7.10
N ASN A 7 8.98 5.18 7.33
CA ASN A 7 8.59 3.89 6.74
C ASN A 7 7.20 3.45 7.22
N ALA A 8 6.93 3.48 8.52
CA ALA A 8 5.61 3.14 9.07
C ALA A 8 4.49 4.01 8.49
N LEU A 9 4.72 5.31 8.35
CA LEU A 9 3.77 6.21 7.70
C LEU A 9 3.61 5.89 6.21
N TRP A 10 4.68 5.54 5.52
CA TRP A 10 4.61 5.11 4.12
C TRP A 10 3.79 3.83 3.94
N PHE A 11 3.99 2.82 4.80
CA PHE A 11 3.19 1.58 4.79
C PHE A 11 1.71 1.85 5.08
N ALA A 12 1.40 2.77 6.00
CA ALA A 12 0.02 3.20 6.26
C ALA A 12 -0.62 3.90 5.04
N HIS A 13 0.13 4.78 4.35
CA HIS A 13 -0.32 5.36 3.08
C HIS A 13 -0.50 4.31 1.99
N ALA A 14 0.37 3.29 1.93
CA ALA A 14 0.25 2.20 0.97
C ALA A 14 -1.03 1.39 1.18
N ALA A 15 -1.34 1.04 2.44
CA ALA A 15 -2.56 0.35 2.81
C ALA A 15 -3.81 1.18 2.47
N ALA A 16 -3.94 2.38 3.04
CA ALA A 16 -5.12 3.23 2.83
C ALA A 16 -5.29 3.67 1.36
N GLY A 17 -4.18 3.96 0.67
CA GLY A 17 -4.19 4.28 -0.75
C GLY A 17 -4.68 3.12 -1.61
N THR A 18 -4.26 1.89 -1.29
CA THR A 18 -4.74 0.68 -1.98
C THR A 18 -6.23 0.47 -1.74
N GLU A 19 -6.71 0.62 -0.51
CA GLU A 19 -8.15 0.53 -0.19
C GLU A 19 -8.97 1.55 -0.97
N ALA A 20 -8.52 2.81 -1.04
CA ALA A 20 -9.19 3.86 -1.80
C ALA A 20 -9.26 3.53 -3.30
N LEU A 21 -8.17 3.01 -3.87
CA LEU A 21 -8.12 2.59 -5.27
C LEU A 21 -9.04 1.39 -5.55
N LEU A 22 -9.05 0.39 -4.67
CA LEU A 22 -9.92 -0.79 -4.79
C LEU A 22 -11.40 -0.40 -4.70
N LEU A 23 -11.76 0.46 -3.74
CA LEU A 23 -13.12 0.98 -3.59
C LEU A 23 -13.52 1.78 -4.83
N GLY A 24 -12.66 2.68 -5.31
CA GLY A 24 -12.90 3.42 -6.54
C GLY A 24 -13.13 2.52 -7.74
N GLN A 25 -12.30 1.48 -7.91
CA GLN A 25 -12.46 0.49 -8.98
C GLN A 25 -13.79 -0.27 -8.88
N ALA A 26 -14.19 -0.68 -7.67
CA ALA A 26 -15.49 -1.32 -7.44
C ALA A 26 -16.68 -0.41 -7.79
N LEU A 27 -16.50 0.91 -7.68
CA LEU A 27 -17.46 1.92 -8.08
C LEU A 27 -17.35 2.34 -9.57
N GLY A 28 -16.52 1.65 -10.36
CA GLY A 28 -16.36 1.87 -11.79
C GLY A 28 -15.37 2.97 -12.17
N LEU A 29 -14.59 3.50 -11.22
CA LEU A 29 -13.52 4.47 -11.51
C LEU A 29 -12.28 3.75 -12.03
N ALA A 30 -11.62 4.34 -13.03
CA ALA A 30 -10.35 3.81 -13.53
C ALA A 30 -9.23 4.05 -12.50
N PRO A 31 -8.47 3.02 -12.07
CA PRO A 31 -7.44 3.18 -11.04
C PRO A 31 -6.37 4.23 -11.38
N ASP A 32 -5.96 4.34 -12.65
CA ASP A 32 -4.94 5.30 -13.06
C ASP A 32 -5.45 6.76 -13.01
N ALA A 33 -6.72 6.99 -13.38
CA ALA A 33 -7.36 8.30 -13.23
C ALA A 33 -7.52 8.67 -11.74
N LEU A 34 -7.89 7.69 -10.90
CA LEU A 34 -8.03 7.91 -9.47
C LEU A 34 -6.66 8.16 -8.81
N ARG A 35 -5.60 7.45 -9.21
CA ARG A 35 -4.22 7.73 -8.79
C ARG A 35 -3.83 9.17 -9.07
N GLN A 36 -4.08 9.67 -10.29
CA GLN A 36 -3.76 11.05 -10.66
C GLN A 36 -4.51 12.05 -9.77
N LEU A 37 -5.83 11.88 -9.65
CA LEU A 37 -6.67 12.73 -8.80
C LEU A 37 -6.19 12.74 -7.34
N LEU A 38 -5.90 11.57 -6.76
CA LEU A 38 -5.47 11.45 -5.37
C LEU A 38 -4.08 12.04 -5.15
N SER A 39 -3.16 11.89 -6.12
CA SER A 39 -1.80 12.46 -6.04
C SER A 39 -1.84 13.98 -5.93
N ASP A 40 -2.72 14.64 -6.68
CA ASP A 40 -2.84 16.11 -6.70
C ASP A 40 -3.77 16.66 -5.59
N SER A 41 -4.35 15.79 -4.77
CA SER A 41 -5.28 16.15 -3.71
C SER A 41 -4.61 16.31 -2.35
N ALA A 42 -5.37 16.74 -1.34
CA ALA A 42 -4.93 16.72 0.05
C ALA A 42 -4.62 15.30 0.58
N GLY A 43 -5.06 14.25 -0.12
CA GLY A 43 -4.70 12.85 0.16
C GLY A 43 -3.40 12.38 -0.52
N GLY A 44 -2.66 13.29 -1.17
CA GLY A 44 -1.39 12.99 -1.83
C GLY A 44 -0.35 12.43 -0.87
N SER A 45 0.49 11.53 -1.37
CA SER A 45 1.61 10.95 -0.61
C SER A 45 2.70 10.48 -1.57
N SER A 46 3.92 10.30 -1.05
CA SER A 46 5.02 9.70 -1.81
C SER A 46 4.67 8.30 -2.35
N PHE A 47 3.82 7.54 -1.64
CA PHE A 47 3.27 6.28 -2.15
C PHE A 47 2.41 6.53 -3.40
N MET A 48 1.44 7.44 -3.32
CA MET A 48 0.51 7.76 -4.41
C MET A 48 1.22 8.26 -5.66
N GLU A 49 2.15 9.21 -5.48
CA GLU A 49 2.89 9.84 -6.57
C GLU A 49 3.84 8.86 -7.27
N ARG A 50 4.66 8.13 -6.48
CA ARG A 50 5.84 7.42 -7.00
C ARG A 50 5.68 5.91 -7.11
N HIS A 51 4.82 5.28 -6.30
CA HIS A 51 4.82 3.82 -6.14
C HIS A 51 3.51 3.16 -6.59
N VAL A 52 2.36 3.84 -6.52
CA VAL A 52 1.10 3.29 -7.04
C VAL A 52 1.21 2.92 -8.51
N GLY A 53 1.99 3.67 -9.29
CA GLY A 53 2.27 3.33 -10.69
C GLY A 53 2.81 1.90 -10.86
N ARG A 54 3.74 1.48 -9.99
CA ARG A 54 4.33 0.13 -9.97
C ARG A 54 3.28 -0.92 -9.56
N LEU A 55 2.47 -0.63 -8.54
CA LEU A 55 1.36 -1.49 -8.14
C LEU A 55 0.36 -1.74 -9.30
N LEU A 56 0.01 -0.69 -10.05
CA LEU A 56 -0.89 -0.82 -11.22
C LEU A 56 -0.26 -1.63 -12.37
N ASP A 57 1.07 -1.73 -12.39
CA ASP A 57 1.84 -2.57 -13.33
C ASP A 57 2.00 -4.02 -12.82
N GLY A 58 1.44 -4.34 -11.64
CA GLY A 58 1.54 -5.65 -11.01
C GLY A 58 2.84 -5.90 -10.26
N ASP A 59 3.60 -4.84 -9.99
CA ASP A 59 4.86 -4.91 -9.26
C ASP A 59 4.64 -4.57 -7.78
N TYR A 60 4.95 -5.53 -6.91
CA TYR A 60 4.76 -5.42 -5.46
C TYR A 60 6.01 -4.95 -4.71
N LEU A 61 6.99 -4.37 -5.42
CA LEU A 61 8.27 -3.88 -4.89
C LEU A 61 9.10 -4.99 -4.23
N GLU A 62 9.61 -5.89 -5.05
CA GLU A 62 10.41 -7.06 -4.65
C GLU A 62 11.82 -6.71 -4.13
N GLU A 63 12.09 -5.45 -3.79
CA GLU A 63 13.38 -4.99 -3.26
C GLU A 63 13.54 -5.26 -1.75
N PHE A 64 12.44 -5.35 -0.98
CA PHE A 64 12.49 -5.55 0.47
C PHE A 64 11.43 -6.57 0.94
N PRO A 65 11.78 -7.53 1.82
CA PRO A 65 10.87 -8.61 2.21
C PRO A 65 9.90 -8.21 3.31
N ILE A 66 8.70 -8.82 3.29
CA ILE A 66 7.60 -8.48 4.18
C ILE A 66 7.87 -8.78 5.66
N ASP A 67 8.73 -9.77 5.97
CA ASP A 67 9.14 -10.07 7.34
C ASP A 67 9.95 -8.93 7.96
N ARG A 68 10.78 -8.25 7.16
CA ARG A 68 11.52 -7.04 7.58
C ARG A 68 10.61 -5.83 7.72
N VAL A 69 9.61 -5.68 6.87
CA VAL A 69 8.56 -4.66 7.05
C VAL A 69 7.86 -4.84 8.40
N VAL A 70 7.45 -6.08 8.71
CA VAL A 70 6.82 -6.41 9.99
C VAL A 70 7.76 -6.14 11.18
N GLU A 71 9.04 -6.46 11.07
CA GLU A 71 10.05 -6.16 12.10
C GLU A 71 10.17 -4.64 12.37
N GLU A 72 10.17 -3.80 11.33
CA GLU A 72 10.18 -2.35 11.48
C GLU A 72 8.90 -1.83 12.16
N LEU A 73 7.73 -2.35 11.75
CA LEU A 73 6.44 -1.95 12.32
C LEU A 73 6.30 -2.36 13.80
N ARG A 74 6.77 -3.55 14.17
CA ARG A 74 6.85 -3.99 15.58
C ARG A 74 7.77 -3.10 16.41
N THR A 75 8.89 -2.69 15.83
CA THR A 75 9.80 -1.74 16.49
C THR A 75 9.10 -0.41 16.75
N VAL A 76 8.35 0.12 15.77
CA VAL A 76 7.55 1.35 15.95
C VAL A 76 6.47 1.18 17.01
N HIS A 77 5.81 0.02 17.08
CA HIS A 77 4.81 -0.27 18.11
C HIS A 77 5.41 -0.28 19.52
N SER A 78 6.57 -0.93 19.71
CA SER A 78 7.29 -0.92 21.00
C SER A 78 7.65 0.50 21.42
N LEU A 79 8.15 1.31 20.49
CA LEU A 79 8.51 2.70 20.76
C LEU A 79 7.29 3.56 21.15
N ALA A 80 6.14 3.32 20.52
CA ALA A 80 4.90 4.00 20.86
C ALA A 80 4.41 3.63 22.27
N ALA A 81 4.55 2.35 22.65
CA ALA A 81 4.23 1.86 23.99
C ALA A 81 5.14 2.49 25.06
N ASP A 82 6.46 2.49 24.83
CA ASP A 82 7.45 3.10 25.73
C ASP A 82 7.20 4.61 25.92
N ALA A 83 6.76 5.29 24.85
CA ALA A 83 6.42 6.71 24.87
C ALA A 83 5.00 7.00 25.38
N GLY A 84 4.18 5.98 25.68
CA GLY A 84 2.78 6.15 26.07
C GLY A 84 1.92 6.88 25.04
N THR A 85 2.26 6.77 23.75
CA THR A 85 1.63 7.53 22.66
C THR A 85 0.70 6.63 21.83
N PRO A 86 -0.62 6.90 21.79
CA PRO A 86 -1.54 6.07 21.00
C PRO A 86 -1.32 6.20 19.48
N THR A 87 -1.25 5.07 18.78
CA THR A 87 -1.00 5.00 17.33
C THR A 87 -1.99 4.10 16.58
N PRO A 88 -3.32 4.32 16.68
CA PRO A 88 -4.33 3.41 16.14
C PRO A 88 -4.21 3.18 14.62
N VAL A 89 -3.89 4.22 13.85
CA VAL A 89 -3.73 4.12 12.39
C VAL A 89 -2.48 3.30 12.01
N LEU A 90 -1.36 3.52 12.69
CA LEU A 90 -0.14 2.75 12.45
C LEU A 90 -0.31 1.29 12.89
N SER A 91 -1.09 1.06 13.95
CA SER A 91 -1.40 -0.29 14.43
C SER A 91 -2.24 -1.06 13.41
N ALA A 92 -3.28 -0.44 12.84
CA ALA A 92 -4.06 -1.05 11.77
C ALA A 92 -3.20 -1.40 10.53
N SER A 93 -2.25 -0.53 10.18
CA SER A 93 -1.26 -0.83 9.14
C SER A 93 -0.39 -2.03 9.52
N ALA A 94 0.15 -2.07 10.75
CA ALA A 94 0.95 -3.19 11.24
C ALA A 94 0.20 -4.52 11.16
N ASP A 95 -1.05 -4.55 11.64
CA ASP A 95 -1.89 -5.74 11.61
C ASP A 95 -2.08 -6.27 10.18
N LEU A 96 -2.28 -5.38 9.19
CA LEU A 96 -2.39 -5.78 7.79
C LEU A 96 -1.10 -6.44 7.28
N HIS A 97 0.06 -5.89 7.63
CA HIS A 97 1.36 -6.43 7.20
C HIS A 97 1.68 -7.75 7.90
N GLU A 98 1.29 -7.92 9.17
CA GLU A 98 1.40 -9.21 9.87
C GLU A 98 0.53 -10.28 9.20
N GLN A 99 -0.73 -9.96 8.86
CA GLN A 99 -1.60 -10.87 8.11
C GLN A 99 -1.05 -11.19 6.72
N SER A 100 -0.32 -10.26 6.11
CA SER A 100 0.34 -10.48 4.82
C SER A 100 1.52 -11.45 4.96
N LEU A 101 2.34 -11.29 6.00
CA LEU A 101 3.41 -12.23 6.33
C LEU A 101 2.84 -13.63 6.62
N GLU A 102 1.75 -13.74 7.38
CA GLU A 102 1.08 -15.02 7.63
C GLU A 102 0.56 -15.67 6.34
N ARG A 103 -0.02 -14.87 5.43
CA ARG A 103 -0.59 -15.34 4.18
C ARG A 103 0.46 -15.78 3.17
N PHE A 104 1.56 -15.05 3.04
CA PHE A 104 2.55 -15.20 1.96
C PHE A 104 3.90 -15.78 2.41
N GLY A 105 4.13 -15.92 3.71
CA GLY A 105 5.45 -16.22 4.25
C GLY A 105 6.43 -15.05 4.09
N PRO A 106 7.73 -15.24 4.40
CA PRO A 106 8.76 -14.21 4.30
C PRO A 106 9.18 -13.96 2.84
N ALA A 107 8.22 -13.57 2.01
CA ALA A 107 8.41 -13.29 0.59
C ALA A 107 8.94 -11.87 0.35
N MET A 108 9.60 -11.68 -0.79
CA MET A 108 9.97 -10.34 -1.28
C MET A 108 8.70 -9.57 -1.66
N GLY A 109 8.62 -8.29 -1.27
CA GLY A 109 7.50 -7.42 -1.62
C GLY A 109 7.07 -6.51 -0.48
N GLU A 110 7.39 -5.22 -0.58
CA GLU A 110 6.90 -4.20 0.36
C GLU A 110 5.38 -4.02 0.25
N LEU A 111 4.82 -4.24 -0.94
CA LEU A 111 3.39 -4.08 -1.22
C LEU A 111 2.61 -5.38 -1.09
N LEU A 112 3.11 -6.39 -0.37
CA LEU A 112 2.32 -7.59 -0.08
C LEU A 112 1.06 -7.28 0.77
N GLY A 113 1.07 -6.19 1.54
CA GLY A 113 -0.16 -5.62 2.13
C GLY A 113 -1.21 -5.24 1.08
N ALA A 114 -0.79 -4.60 -0.02
CA ALA A 114 -1.68 -4.26 -1.11
C ALA A 114 -2.21 -5.52 -1.83
N ARG A 115 -1.35 -6.51 -2.05
CA ARG A 115 -1.74 -7.81 -2.61
C ARG A 115 -2.78 -8.52 -1.74
N LEU A 116 -2.63 -8.50 -0.42
CA LEU A 116 -3.61 -9.09 0.49
C LEU A 116 -4.97 -8.38 0.38
N LEU A 117 -4.98 -7.05 0.25
CA LEU A 117 -6.20 -6.28 0.03
C LEU A 117 -6.85 -6.61 -1.32
N GLU A 118 -6.07 -6.80 -2.39
CA GLU A 118 -6.57 -7.28 -3.68
C GLU A 118 -7.22 -8.68 -3.55
N GLU A 119 -6.59 -9.62 -2.83
CA GLU A 119 -7.17 -10.96 -2.57
C GLU A 119 -8.51 -10.84 -1.82
N ARG A 120 -8.61 -9.96 -0.82
CA ARG A 120 -9.85 -9.72 -0.05
C ARG A 120 -10.95 -9.06 -0.86
N ALA A 121 -10.59 -8.16 -1.77
CA ALA A 121 -11.53 -7.48 -2.65
C ALA A 121 -11.99 -8.37 -3.82
N GLY A 122 -11.33 -9.51 -4.05
CA GLY A 122 -11.63 -10.40 -5.18
C GLY A 122 -11.27 -9.79 -6.54
N THR A 123 -10.41 -8.77 -6.57
CA THR A 123 -9.98 -8.08 -7.79
C THR A 123 -8.58 -7.52 -7.63
N THR A 124 -7.87 -7.37 -8.74
CA THR A 124 -6.56 -6.70 -8.79
C THR A 124 -6.67 -5.28 -9.33
N LEU A 125 -5.79 -4.40 -8.88
CA LEU A 125 -5.61 -3.05 -9.42
C LEU A 125 -4.66 -3.12 -10.61
N ARG A 126 -5.14 -2.89 -11.82
CA ARG A 126 -4.30 -2.90 -13.03
C ARG A 126 -4.59 -1.68 -13.89
N ARG A 127 -3.58 -1.21 -14.64
CA ARG A 127 -3.84 -0.27 -15.73
C ARG A 127 -4.78 -0.95 -16.71
N ARG A 128 -5.96 -0.36 -16.93
CA ARG A 128 -6.84 -0.81 -18.00
C ARG A 128 -6.10 -0.55 -19.32
N ALA A 129 -5.99 -1.56 -20.18
CA ALA A 129 -5.46 -1.34 -21.52
C ALA A 129 -6.24 -0.19 -22.17
N GLN A 130 -5.54 0.87 -22.59
CA GLN A 130 -6.15 1.86 -23.47
C GLN A 130 -6.60 1.10 -24.73
N PRO A 131 -7.87 1.22 -25.18
CA PRO A 131 -8.22 0.70 -26.49
C PRO A 131 -7.28 1.36 -27.49
N SER A 132 -6.54 0.55 -28.25
CA SER A 132 -5.70 1.04 -29.34
C SER A 132 -6.61 1.86 -30.27
N GLY A 133 -6.49 3.19 -30.21
CA GLY A 133 -7.14 4.07 -31.18
C GLY A 133 -6.65 3.71 -32.58
N PRO A 134 -7.46 3.94 -33.63
CA PRO A 134 -7.04 3.64 -34.99
C PRO A 134 -5.73 4.38 -35.28
N GLN A 135 -4.75 3.63 -35.80
CA GLN A 135 -3.60 4.21 -36.48
C GLN A 135 -4.13 4.80 -37.79
N ASP A 136 -4.31 6.12 -37.81
CA ASP A 136 -4.49 6.88 -39.05
C ASP A 136 -3.17 7.00 -39.81
#